data_AF-A0A1Y1QAZ6-F1
#
_entry.id   AF-A0A1Y1QAZ6-F1
#
_cell.length_a   1.000
_cell.length_b   1.000
_cell.length_c   1.000
_cell.angle_alpha   90.00
_cell.angle_beta   90.00
_cell.angle_gamma   90.00
#
_symmetry.space_group_name_H-M   'P 1'
#
loop_
_entity.id
_entity.type
_entity.pdbx_description
1 polymer ?
#
loop_
_entity_poly.entity_id
_entity_poly.type
_entity_poly.pdbx_seq_one_letter_code
_entity_poly.pdbx_strand_id
1 'polypeptide(L)' 'MDRLGRYSLIAGLVITVVGLIFGFYFMFTDSDELAKMFLMAVPLGFLITFAGLSTIILFSPRDSDE' A
#
# COMPACT_ATOMS: atom_id res chain seq x y z
N MET A 1 -8.79 16.86 0.89
CA MET A 1 -7.56 16.10 1.22
C MET A 1 -7.89 14.72 1.76
N ASP A 2 -8.98 14.59 2.52
CA ASP A 2 -9.47 13.31 3.04
C ASP A 2 -9.71 12.21 1.96
N ARG A 3 -10.36 12.57 0.85
CA ARG A 3 -10.57 11.63 -0.28
C ARG A 3 -9.26 11.16 -0.93
N LEU A 4 -8.28 12.04 -1.10
CA LEU A 4 -6.97 11.70 -1.69
C LEU A 4 -6.19 10.77 -0.76
N GLY A 5 -6.20 11.02 0.55
CA GLY A 5 -5.62 10.11 1.54
C GLY A 5 -6.26 8.73 1.48
N ARG A 6 -7.60 8.66 1.34
CA ARG A 6 -8.34 7.40 1.23
C ARG A 6 -8.02 6.62 -0.04
N TYR A 7 -7.94 7.29 -1.20
CA TYR A 7 -7.55 6.63 -2.45
C TYR A 7 -6.11 6.13 -2.42
N SER A 8 -5.17 6.93 -1.89
CA SER A 8 -3.78 6.52 -1.72
C SER A 8 -3.66 5.33 -0.77
N LEU A 9 -4.37 5.35 0.36
CA LEU A 9 -4.36 4.23 1.32
C LEU A 9 -4.82 2.94 0.64
N ILE A 10 -5.96 2.97 -0.05
CA ILE A 10 -6.51 1.79 -0.72
C ILE A 10 -5.58 1.31 -1.84
N ALA A 11 -5.11 2.22 -2.69
CA ALA A 11 -4.24 1.87 -3.81
C ALA A 11 -2.91 1.24 -3.33
N GLY A 12 -2.26 1.86 -2.34
CA GLY A 12 -1.04 1.34 -1.73
C GLY A 12 -1.26 -0.04 -1.11
N LEU A 13 -2.36 -0.22 -0.38
CA LEU A 13 -2.70 -1.48 0.29
C LEU A 13 -2.93 -2.59 -0.73
N VAL A 14 -3.65 -2.30 -1.82
CA VAL A 14 -3.86 -3.25 -2.92
C VAL A 14 -2.53 -3.65 -3.53
N ILE A 15 -1.65 -2.70 -3.85
CA ILE A 15 -0.32 -2.99 -4.42
C ILE A 15 0.50 -3.88 -3.47
N THR A 16 0.51 -3.56 -2.17
CA THR A 16 1.23 -4.33 -1.16
C THR A 16 0.70 -5.76 -1.05
N VAL A 17 -0.62 -5.93 -0.94
CA VAL A 17 -1.25 -7.26 -0.82
C VAL A 17 -1.00 -8.10 -2.07
N VAL A 18 -1.21 -7.52 -3.25
CA VAL A 18 -0.95 -8.18 -4.54
C VAL A 18 0.53 -8.54 -4.67
N GLY A 19 1.43 -7.61 -4.37
CA GLY A 19 2.89 -7.85 -4.41
C GLY A 19 3.33 -8.98 -3.49
N LEU A 20 2.76 -9.08 -2.28
CA LEU A 20 3.04 -10.18 -1.36
C LEU A 20 2.48 -11.52 -1.86
N ILE A 21 1.21 -11.56 -2.26
CA ILE A 21 0.57 -12.80 -2.74
C ILE A 21 1.31 -13.35 -3.95
N PHE A 22 1.51 -12.54 -4.98
CA PHE A 22 2.20 -12.98 -6.19
C PHE A 22 3.70 -13.18 -5.98
N GLY A 23 4.36 -12.32 -5.20
CA GLY A 23 5.78 -12.45 -4.89
C GLY A 23 6.10 -13.78 -4.22
N PHE A 24 5.35 -14.14 -3.17
CA PHE A 24 5.52 -15.45 -2.54
C PHE A 24 5.05 -16.61 -3.42
N TYR A 25 3.95 -16.45 -4.16
CA TYR A 25 3.52 -17.48 -5.12
C TYR A 25 4.62 -17.84 -6.12
N PHE A 26 5.29 -16.84 -6.70
CA PHE A 26 6.37 -17.06 -7.66
C PHE A 26 7.65 -17.63 -7.03
N MET A 27 7.88 -17.44 -5.73
CA MET A 27 8.94 -18.16 -5.01
C MET A 27 8.65 -19.67 -4.93
N PHE A 28 7.39 -20.08 -4.84
CA PHE A 28 7.03 -21.51 -4.82
C PHE A 28 7.03 -22.15 -6.22
N THR A 29 6.97 -21.35 -7.28
CA THR A 29 7.04 -21.84 -8.68
C THR A 29 8.43 -21.67 -9.30
N ASP A 30 9.48 -21.48 -8.48
CA ASP A 30 10.89 -21.28 -8.92
C ASP A 30 11.06 -20.14 -9.96
N SER A 31 10.18 -19.15 -9.90
CA SER A 31 10.17 -18.02 -10.85
C SER A 31 10.82 -16.79 -10.24
N ASP A 32 12.14 -16.86 -10.03
CA ASP A 32 12.95 -15.87 -9.31
C ASP A 32 12.80 -14.43 -9.82
N GLU A 33 12.73 -14.24 -11.14
CA GLU A 33 12.63 -12.90 -11.73
C GLU A 33 11.27 -12.25 -11.42
N LEU A 34 10.18 -13.00 -11.57
CA LEU A 34 8.83 -12.54 -11.22
C LEU A 34 8.70 -12.33 -9.72
N ALA A 35 9.21 -13.26 -8.90
CA ALA A 35 9.19 -13.14 -7.44
C ALA A 35 9.87 -11.83 -6.99
N LYS A 36 11.06 -11.53 -7.51
CA LYS A 36 11.78 -10.27 -7.22
C LYS A 36 10.97 -9.05 -7.65
N MET A 37 10.39 -9.08 -8.84
CA MET A 37 9.59 -7.97 -9.38
C MET A 37 8.38 -7.64 -8.48
N PHE A 38 7.60 -8.66 -8.09
CA PHE A 38 6.43 -8.47 -7.24
C PHE A 38 6.80 -8.07 -5.80
N LEU A 39 7.86 -8.66 -5.23
CA LEU A 39 8.35 -8.27 -3.90
C LEU A 39 8.94 -6.85 -3.89
N MET A 40 9.55 -6.39 -4.99
CA MET A 40 10.06 -5.02 -5.10
C MET A 40 8.94 -3.97 -5.18
N ALA A 41 7.74 -4.36 -5.61
CA ALA A 41 6.56 -3.50 -5.57
C ALA A 41 6.01 -3.29 -4.14
N VAL A 42 6.33 -4.20 -3.20
CA VAL A 42 5.82 -4.14 -1.82
C VAL A 42 6.27 -2.88 -1.07
N PRO A 43 7.57 -2.49 -1.07
CA PRO A 43 8.01 -1.22 -0.47
C PRO A 43 7.29 0.00 -1.03
N LEU A 44 7.03 0.04 -2.34
CA LEU A 44 6.31 1.14 -2.97
C LEU A 44 4.84 1.19 -2.51
N GLY A 45 4.15 0.05 -2.50
CA GLY A 45 2.79 -0.04 -1.97
C GLY A 45 2.72 0.40 -0.50
N PHE A 46 3.71 0.01 0.31
CA PHE A 46 3.79 0.41 1.72
C PHE A 46 3.96 1.92 1.88
N LEU A 47 4.83 2.53 1.09
CA LEU A 47 5.06 3.97 1.11
C LEU A 47 3.78 4.75 0.74
N ILE A 48 3.07 4.30 -0.30
CA ILE A 48 1.80 4.91 -0.75
C ILE A 48 0.71 4.75 0.32
N THR A 49 0.65 3.57 0.97
CA THR A 49 -0.29 3.30 2.07
C THR A 49 -0.02 4.24 3.24
N PHE A 50 1.25 4.35 3.65
CA PHE A 50 1.68 5.18 4.76
C PHE A 50 1.42 6.67 4.50
N ALA A 51 1.71 7.15 3.29
CA ALA A 51 1.41 8.52 2.89
C ALA A 51 -0.10 8.81 2.92
N GLY A 52 -0.92 7.87 2.41
CA GLY A 52 -2.38 7.98 2.45
C GLY A 52 -2.93 8.02 3.87
N LEU A 53 -2.45 7.12 4.73
CA LEU A 53 -2.82 7.06 6.15
C LEU A 53 -2.43 8.35 6.89
N SER A 54 -1.19 8.81 6.70
CA SER A 54 -0.70 10.06 7.30
C SER A 54 -1.55 11.26 6.86
N THR A 55 -1.94 11.31 5.58
CA THR A 55 -2.81 12.36 5.05
C THR A 55 -4.20 12.33 5.69
N ILE A 56 -4.80 11.15 5.88
CA ILE A 56 -6.08 11.05 6.58
C ILE A 56 -5.93 11.53 8.02
N ILE A 57 -4.97 11.01 8.77
CA ILE A 57 -4.80 11.34 10.19
C ILE A 57 -4.54 12.84 10.40
N LEU A 58 -3.72 13.46 9.55
CA LEU A 58 -3.35 14.87 9.69
C LEU A 58 -4.44 15.85 9.24
N PHE A 59 -5.28 15.46 8.28
CA PHE A 59 -6.25 16.37 7.64
C PHE A 59 -7.71 15.96 7.83
N SER A 60 -8.00 14.86 8.54
CA SER A 60 -9.37 14.50 8.90
C SER A 60 -9.89 15.51 9.94
N PRO A 61 -11.11 16.05 9.76
CA PRO A 61 -11.73 16.93 10.75
C PRO A 61 -11.77 16.22 12.11
N ARG A 62 -11.24 16.87 13.16
CA ARG A 62 -11.36 16.37 14.53
C ARG A 62 -12.65 16.97 15.11
N ASP A 63 -13.53 16.13 15.65
CA ASP A 63 -14.79 16.51 16.32
C ASP A 63 -14.57 17.30 17.63
N SER A 64 -13.54 18.12 17.74
CA SER A 64 -13.28 18.99 18.87
C SER A 64 -13.65 20.43 18.52
N ASP A 65 -14.94 20.65 18.28
CA ASP A 65 -15.63 21.96 18.31
C ASP A 65 -16.86 21.85 19.24
N GLU A 66 -16.66 21.28 20.44
CA GLU A 66 -17.50 21.50 21.63
C GLU A 66 -16.63 21.91 22.82
#